data_AF-A0A4Q6ALL5-F1
#
_entry.id   AF-A0A4Q6ALL5-F1
#
_cell.length_a   1.000
_cell.length_b   1.000
_cell.length_c   1.000
_cell.angle_alpha   90.00
_cell.angle_beta   90.00
_cell.angle_gamma   90.00
#
_symmetry.space_group_name_H-M   'P 1'
#
loop_
_entity.id
_entity.type
_entity.pdbx_description
1 polymer ?
#
loop_
_entity_poly.entity_id
_entity_poly.type
_entity_poly.pdbx_seq_one_letter_code
_entity_poly.pdbx_strand_id
1 'polypeptide(L)'
;MGDEKREYSDQPNSIPQTGSVDRNLLLKAYRLMHSVKLMAETYEANRTITKYVHSTSRGHEAIQLATAFLLQPQDWVSPYYRDESMLLGMGWSPYELMLQLLTKAGDPFTGGRSYYSHPAS
;
A
#
# COMPACT_ATOMS: atom_id res chain seq x y z
N MET A 1 -30.51 -47.27 35.72
CA MET A 1 -30.35 -46.78 34.34
C MET A 1 -29.41 -45.59 34.45
N GLY A 2 -28.11 -45.82 34.21
CA GLY A 2 -27.05 -44.87 34.55
C GLY A 2 -26.98 -43.68 33.61
N ASP A 3 -26.41 -42.61 34.15
CA ASP A 3 -26.15 -41.31 33.54
C ASP A 3 -25.32 -41.35 32.26
N GLU A 4 -25.63 -40.47 31.31
CA GLU A 4 -24.71 -40.11 30.22
C GLU A 4 -24.75 -38.59 30.01
N LYS A 5 -23.98 -37.86 30.82
CA LYS A 5 -23.61 -36.47 30.51
C LYS A 5 -22.53 -36.52 29.44
N ARG A 6 -22.82 -36.04 28.23
CA ARG A 6 -21.79 -35.79 27.21
C ARG A 6 -20.89 -34.66 27.68
N GLU A 7 -19.67 -34.99 28.09
CA GLU A 7 -18.58 -34.03 28.24
C GLU A 7 -18.20 -33.49 26.85
N TYR A 8 -18.39 -32.19 26.65
CA TYR A 8 -17.79 -31.46 25.55
C TYR A 8 -16.38 -31.06 26.00
N SER A 9 -15.36 -31.73 25.46
CA SER A 9 -13.97 -31.42 25.74
C SER A 9 -13.56 -30.14 25.02
N ASP A 10 -13.60 -29.01 25.73
CA ASP A 10 -12.93 -27.77 25.35
C ASP A 10 -11.41 -28.00 25.38
N GLN A 11 -10.86 -28.54 24.31
CA GLN A 11 -9.45 -28.40 23.99
C GLN A 11 -9.27 -26.95 23.49
N PRO A 12 -8.49 -26.08 24.15
CA PRO A 12 -8.22 -24.76 23.62
C PRO A 12 -7.46 -24.96 22.30
N ASN A 13 -8.11 -24.66 21.17
CA ASN A 13 -7.46 -24.60 19.87
C ASN A 13 -6.18 -23.78 20.04
N SER A 14 -5.03 -24.44 19.91
CA SER A 14 -3.73 -23.81 19.97
C SER A 14 -3.73 -22.64 18.99
N ILE A 15 -3.53 -21.42 19.49
CA ILE A 15 -3.34 -20.26 18.64
C ILE A 15 -2.23 -20.64 17.66
N PRO A 16 -2.48 -20.61 16.33
CA PRO A 16 -1.43 -20.93 15.37
C PRO A 16 -0.24 -20.03 15.67
N GLN A 17 0.89 -20.65 15.99
CA GLN A 17 2.12 -19.94 16.30
C GLN A 17 2.46 -19.08 15.08
N THR A 18 2.20 -17.77 15.19
CA THR A 18 2.54 -16.81 14.15
C THR A 18 4.05 -16.82 14.02
N GLY A 19 4.55 -17.35 12.91
CA GLY A 19 5.96 -17.27 12.58
C GLY A 19 6.43 -15.82 12.72
N SER A 20 7.55 -15.62 13.41
CA SER A 20 8.16 -14.31 13.58
C SER A 20 8.32 -13.63 12.22
N VAL A 21 7.63 -12.52 11.98
CA VAL A 21 7.79 -11.71 10.76
C VAL A 21 9.20 -11.13 10.73
N ASP A 22 9.84 -11.16 9.56
CA ASP A 22 11.19 -10.62 9.38
C ASP A 22 11.26 -9.12 9.79
N ARG A 23 12.20 -8.80 10.68
CA ARG A 23 12.44 -7.43 11.14
C ARG A 23 12.80 -6.49 9.99
N ASN A 24 13.55 -6.96 9.00
CA ASN A 24 13.93 -6.10 7.86
C ASN A 24 12.71 -5.75 7.01
N LEU A 25 11.80 -6.70 6.80
CA LEU A 25 10.51 -6.44 6.16
C LEU A 25 9.68 -5.40 6.92
N LEU A 26 9.59 -5.52 8.25
CA LEU A 26 8.89 -4.56 9.09
C LEU A 26 9.49 -3.15 9.00
N LEU A 27 10.83 -3.04 9.03
CA LEU A 27 11.54 -1.77 8.87
C LEU A 27 11.33 -1.17 7.48
N LYS A 28 11.33 -1.99 6.43
CA LYS A 28 11.03 -1.56 5.05
C LYS A 28 9.60 -1.02 4.98
N ALA A 29 8.62 -1.76 5.50
CA ALA A 29 7.22 -1.34 5.53
C ALA A 29 7.06 -0.01 6.26
N TYR A 30 7.65 0.13 7.45
CA TYR A 30 7.60 1.37 8.22
C TYR A 30 8.18 2.57 7.47
N ARG A 31 9.35 2.40 6.83
CA ARG A 31 9.96 3.47 6.03
C ARG A 31 9.09 3.89 4.85
N LEU A 32 8.45 2.93 4.18
CA LEU A 32 7.55 3.22 3.06
C LEU A 32 6.27 3.92 3.54
N MET A 33 5.66 3.48 4.65
CA MET A 33 4.52 4.18 5.27
C MET A 33 4.89 5.62 5.67
N HIS A 34 6.08 5.82 6.22
CA HIS A 34 6.56 7.16 6.56
C HIS A 34 6.84 8.01 5.30
N SER A 35 7.33 7.40 4.21
CA SER A 35 7.56 8.09 2.95
C SER A 35 6.26 8.62 2.33
N VAL A 36 5.19 7.81 2.35
CA VAL A 36 3.83 8.21 1.94
C VAL A 36 3.35 9.42 2.74
N LYS A 37 3.53 9.37 4.06
CA LYS A 37 3.18 10.50 4.93
C LYS A 37 3.92 11.78 4.54
N LEU A 38 5.24 11.70 4.34
CA LEU A 38 6.06 12.85 3.94
C LEU A 38 5.69 13.37 2.54
N MET A 39 5.34 12.48 1.61
CA MET A 39 4.81 12.84 0.30
C MET A 39 3.54 13.69 0.43
N ALA A 40 2.59 13.25 1.26
CA ALA A 40 1.36 13.99 1.52
C ALA A 40 1.61 15.35 2.20
N GLU A 41 2.48 15.40 3.20
CA GLU A 41 2.85 16.65 3.89
C GLU A 41 3.54 17.63 2.93
N THR A 42 4.44 17.14 2.08
CA THR A 42 5.12 17.95 1.06
C THR A 42 4.13 18.50 0.05
N TYR A 43 3.19 17.68 -0.40
CA TYR A 43 2.14 18.12 -1.31
C TYR A 43 1.27 19.21 -0.68
N GLU A 44 0.82 18.99 0.55
CA GLU A 44 -0.06 19.93 1.26
C GLU A 44 0.64 21.28 1.50
N ALA A 45 1.93 21.26 1.89
CA ALA A 45 2.74 22.47 2.02
C ALA A 45 2.86 23.27 0.71
N ASN A 46 2.69 22.61 -0.44
CA ASN A 46 2.75 23.22 -1.77
C ASN A 46 1.37 23.29 -2.46
N ARG A 47 0.28 23.05 -1.72
CA ARG A 47 -1.08 22.90 -2.27
C ARG A 47 -1.52 24.09 -3.14
N THR A 48 -1.05 25.29 -2.82
CA THR A 48 -1.40 26.54 -3.52
C THR A 48 -0.85 26.63 -4.94
N ILE A 49 0.27 25.95 -5.23
CA ILE A 49 0.90 25.94 -6.56
C ILE A 49 0.57 24.68 -7.37
N THR A 50 -0.08 23.69 -6.75
CA THR A 50 -0.50 22.45 -7.41
C THR A 50 -1.91 22.58 -7.99
N LYS A 51 -2.08 22.19 -9.25
CA LYS A 51 -3.38 22.20 -9.95
C LYS A 51 -4.27 21.02 -9.58
N TYR A 52 -3.67 19.87 -9.36
CA TYR A 52 -4.40 18.62 -9.17
C TYR A 52 -4.76 18.39 -7.69
N VAL A 53 -5.26 17.21 -7.35
CA VAL A 53 -5.53 16.80 -5.95
C VAL A 53 -4.59 15.65 -5.60
N HIS A 54 -4.14 15.54 -4.36
CA HIS A 54 -3.40 14.36 -3.92
C HIS A 54 -4.33 13.44 -3.14
N SER A 55 -4.76 12.34 -3.76
CA SER A 55 -5.59 11.34 -3.09
C SER A 55 -4.71 10.32 -2.38
N THR A 56 -4.43 10.62 -1.11
CA THR A 56 -3.44 9.86 -0.33
C THR A 56 -3.94 8.46 0.06
N SER A 57 -3.04 7.50 0.23
CA SER A 57 -3.34 6.16 0.77
C SER A 57 -3.52 6.13 2.30
N ARG A 58 -3.72 7.29 2.94
CA ARG A 58 -3.83 7.41 4.40
C ARG A 58 -4.83 6.40 4.97
N GLY A 59 -4.37 5.62 5.95
CA GLY A 59 -5.14 4.55 6.61
C GLY A 59 -5.14 3.21 5.86
N HIS A 60 -4.59 3.13 4.65
CA HIS A 60 -4.54 1.93 3.81
C HIS A 60 -3.10 1.51 3.47
N GLU A 61 -2.09 2.17 4.03
CA GLU A 61 -0.69 1.99 3.65
C GLU A 61 -0.23 0.56 3.93
N ALA A 62 -0.58 0.00 5.09
CA ALA A 62 -0.15 -1.32 5.51
C ALA A 62 -0.70 -2.43 4.59
N ILE A 63 -1.99 -2.37 4.23
CA ILE A 63 -2.61 -3.39 3.38
C ILE A 63 -2.08 -3.31 1.94
N GLN A 64 -1.93 -2.11 1.40
CA GLN A 64 -1.38 -1.90 0.06
C GLN A 64 0.08 -2.36 -0.05
N LEU A 65 0.90 -2.09 0.98
CA LEU A 65 2.29 -2.56 1.03
C LEU A 65 2.36 -4.07 1.18
N ALA A 66 1.51 -4.67 2.03
CA ALA A 66 1.44 -6.12 2.16
C ALA A 66 1.09 -6.78 0.83
N THR A 67 0.11 -6.26 0.09
CA THR A 67 -0.22 -6.71 -1.26
C THR A 67 1.00 -6.59 -2.16
N ALA A 68 1.63 -5.42 -2.24
CA ALA A 68 2.79 -5.17 -3.11
C ALA A 68 3.96 -6.12 -2.84
N PHE A 69 4.22 -6.48 -1.57
CA PHE A 69 5.31 -7.38 -1.21
C PHE A 69 5.06 -8.84 -1.56
N LEU A 70 3.80 -9.22 -1.79
CA LEU A 70 3.40 -10.59 -2.14
C LEU A 70 3.19 -10.79 -3.64
N LEU A 71 3.14 -9.71 -4.42
CA LEU A 71 3.05 -9.78 -5.88
C LEU A 71 4.28 -10.45 -6.49
N GLN A 72 4.04 -11.27 -7.50
CA GLN A 72 5.05 -11.93 -8.32
C GLN A 72 5.14 -11.27 -9.70
N PRO A 73 6.23 -11.48 -10.46
CA PRO A 73 6.42 -10.83 -11.76
C PRO A 73 5.32 -11.10 -12.80
N GLN A 74 4.61 -12.23 -12.67
CA GLN A 74 3.50 -12.60 -13.54
C GLN A 74 2.14 -12.02 -13.10
N ASP A 75 2.07 -11.40 -11.93
CA ASP A 75 0.82 -10.87 -11.39
C ASP A 75 0.51 -9.51 -12.03
N TRP A 76 -0.73 -9.38 -12.50
CA TRP A 76 -1.24 -8.14 -13.07
C TRP A 76 -2.00 -7.35 -12.00
N VAL A 77 -1.72 -6.06 -11.92
CA VAL A 77 -2.41 -5.14 -11.02
C VAL A 77 -3.03 -4.00 -11.81
N SER A 78 -4.19 -3.52 -11.33
CA SER A 78 -4.87 -2.33 -11.86
C SER A 78 -5.04 -1.31 -10.73
N PRO A 79 -4.00 -0.52 -10.42
CA PRO A 79 -4.03 0.44 -9.31
C PRO A 79 -5.10 1.52 -9.49
N TYR A 80 -5.68 1.97 -8.38
CA TYR A 80 -6.58 3.12 -8.31
C TYR A 80 -5.85 4.36 -7.78
N TYR A 81 -6.47 5.55 -7.86
CA TYR A 81 -5.84 6.82 -7.46
C TYR A 81 -5.37 6.88 -6.00
N ARG A 82 -5.74 5.90 -5.18
CA ARG A 82 -5.38 5.83 -3.77
C ARG A 82 -4.23 4.85 -3.51
N ASP A 83 -3.74 4.15 -4.52
CA ASP A 83 -2.83 3.01 -4.35
C ASP A 83 -1.35 3.38 -4.41
N GLU A 84 -0.98 4.59 -3.95
CA GLU A 84 0.40 5.05 -3.97
C GLU A 84 1.33 4.21 -3.08
N SER A 85 0.85 3.68 -1.95
CA SER A 85 1.68 2.78 -1.12
C SER A 85 1.93 1.45 -1.82
N MET A 86 0.98 0.97 -2.63
CA MET A 86 1.19 -0.23 -3.44
C MET A 86 2.28 0.02 -4.48
N LEU A 87 2.21 1.15 -5.20
CA LEU A 87 3.21 1.53 -6.19
C LEU A 87 4.62 1.71 -5.56
N LEU A 88 4.71 2.37 -4.40
CA LEU A 88 5.97 2.45 -3.65
C LEU A 88 6.48 1.06 -3.23
N GLY A 89 5.58 0.17 -2.80
CA GLY A 89 5.91 -1.20 -2.44
C GLY A 89 6.45 -2.04 -3.61
N MET A 90 5.93 -1.78 -4.82
CA MET A 90 6.38 -2.39 -6.08
C MET A 90 7.72 -1.85 -6.57
N GLY A 91 8.23 -0.77 -5.97
CA GLY A 91 9.58 -0.24 -6.24
C GLY A 91 9.63 1.10 -6.95
N TRP A 92 8.50 1.76 -7.21
CA TRP A 92 8.47 3.13 -7.72
C TRP A 92 9.00 4.12 -6.68
N SER A 93 9.67 5.17 -7.13
CA SER A 93 10.19 6.21 -6.23
C SER A 93 9.13 7.27 -5.92
N PRO A 94 9.20 7.93 -4.74
CA PRO A 94 8.37 9.09 -4.44
C PRO A 94 8.40 10.19 -5.51
N TYR A 95 9.56 10.38 -6.14
CA TYR A 95 9.74 11.38 -7.18
C TYR A 95 8.93 11.04 -8.45
N GLU A 96 9.00 9.80 -8.93
CA GLU A 96 8.23 9.35 -10.10
C GLU A 96 6.72 9.47 -9.86
N LEU A 97 6.25 9.10 -8.67
CA LEU A 97 4.84 9.25 -8.31
C LEU A 97 4.41 10.73 -8.27
N MET A 98 5.28 11.63 -7.81
CA MET A 98 5.02 13.07 -7.83
C MET A 98 5.04 13.66 -9.26
N LEU A 99 5.88 13.13 -10.16
CA LEU A 99 5.85 13.52 -11.58
C LEU A 99 4.51 13.15 -12.21
N GLN A 100 4.00 11.95 -11.92
CA GLN A 100 2.69 11.50 -12.38
C GLN A 100 1.57 12.36 -11.79
N LEU A 101 1.58 12.61 -10.47
CA LEU A 101 0.61 13.46 -9.77
C LEU A 101 0.49 14.87 -10.38
N LEU A 102 1.63 15.44 -10.76
CA LEU A 102 1.72 16.80 -11.27
C LEU A 102 1.77 16.87 -12.81
N THR A 103 1.48 15.74 -13.47
CA THR A 103 1.44 15.58 -14.92
C THR A 103 2.67 16.17 -15.62
N LYS A 104 3.85 15.79 -15.14
CA LYS A 104 5.13 16.27 -15.68
C LYS A 104 5.58 15.39 -16.85
N ALA A 105 6.30 15.99 -17.79
CA ALA A 105 6.78 15.29 -18.98
C ALA A 105 7.66 14.05 -18.68
N GLY A 106 8.33 14.03 -17.52
CA GLY A 106 9.13 12.90 -17.06
C GLY A 106 8.35 11.78 -16.38
N ASP A 107 7.01 11.86 -16.31
CA ASP A 107 6.17 10.79 -15.77
C ASP A 107 6.39 9.47 -16.56
N PRO A 108 6.84 8.38 -15.90
CA PRO A 108 7.16 7.13 -16.56
C PRO A 108 5.92 6.38 -17.09
N PHE A 109 4.71 6.74 -16.64
CA PHE A 109 3.48 6.06 -17.02
C PHE A 109 2.86 6.67 -18.28
N THR A 110 2.70 8.00 -18.30
CA THR A 110 1.92 8.68 -19.35
C THR A 110 2.67 9.80 -20.06
N GLY A 111 3.90 10.12 -19.63
CA GLY A 111 4.64 11.28 -20.12
C GLY A 111 3.94 12.61 -19.81
N GLY A 112 3.17 12.66 -18.72
CA GLY A 112 2.46 13.86 -18.27
C GLY A 112 1.17 14.15 -19.01
N ARG A 113 0.61 13.18 -19.74
CA ARG A 113 -0.65 13.32 -20.47
C ARG A 113 -1.88 13.04 -19.62
N SER A 114 -1.71 12.27 -18.54
CA SER A 114 -2.82 11.91 -17.66
C SER A 114 -2.45 12.05 -16.20
N TYR A 115 -3.48 12.31 -15.41
CA TYR A 115 -3.42 12.49 -13.97
C TYR A 115 -3.58 11.13 -13.23
N TYR A 116 -3.16 11.11 -11.97
CA TYR A 116 -3.06 9.98 -11.02
C TYR A 116 -3.97 8.77 -11.27
N SER A 117 -3.37 7.59 -11.50
CA SER A 117 -4.02 6.27 -11.65
C SER A 117 -5.44 6.32 -12.24
N HIS A 118 -5.63 7.19 -13.24
CA HIS A 118 -6.77 7.08 -14.11
C HIS A 118 -6.47 5.91 -15.03
N PRO A 119 -7.38 4.94 -15.17
CA PRO A 119 -7.18 3.86 -16.11
C PRO A 119 -6.99 4.49 -17.50
N ALA A 120 -5.73 4.52 -17.95
CA ALA A 120 -5.46 4.33 -19.35
C ALA A 120 -5.76 2.85 -19.58
N SER A 121 -7.03 2.57 -19.87
CA SER A 121 -7.46 1.30 -20.47
C SER A 121 -6.75 1.09 -21.80
#